data_AF-A0A8T6DKK0-F1
#
_entry.id   AF-A0A8T6DKK0-F1
#
_cell.length_a   1.000
_cell.length_b   1.000
_cell.length_c   1.000
_cell.angle_alpha   90.00
_cell.angle_beta   90.00
_cell.angle_gamma   90.00
#
_symmetry.space_group_name_H-M   'P 1'
#
loop_
_entity.id
_entity.type
_entity.pdbx_description
1 polymer ?
#
loop_
_entity_poly.entity_id
_entity_poly.type
_entity_poly.pdbx_seq_one_letter_code
_entity_poly.pdbx_strand_id
1 'polypeptide(L)'
;MRSIKITIDVDPQKIPELVCCDYSVQADSGSEQMAIAIAKALGIEDYLSRPDRIYELRRWMWERGNSPAFDAYSPEEVVLEMPAD
;
A
#
# COMPACT_ATOMS: atom_id res chain seq x y z
N MET A 1 -26.01 4.00 -0.64
CA MET A 1 -25.00 3.98 -1.72
C MET A 1 -24.73 2.55 -2.17
N ARG A 2 -24.12 2.34 -3.35
CA ARG A 2 -23.59 1.02 -3.76
C ARG A 2 -22.07 1.02 -3.56
N SER A 3 -21.55 0.07 -2.79
CA SER A 3 -20.12 -0.18 -2.63
C SER A 3 -19.51 -0.65 -3.95
N ILE A 4 -18.41 -0.05 -4.37
CA ILE A 4 -17.60 -0.55 -5.49
C ILE A 4 -16.36 -1.18 -4.87
N LYS A 5 -16.20 -2.49 -5.07
CA LYS A 5 -14.99 -3.23 -4.68
C LYS A 5 -13.99 -3.10 -5.83
N ILE A 6 -12.85 -2.46 -5.57
CA ILE A 6 -11.80 -2.22 -6.56
C ILE A 6 -10.62 -3.12 -6.19
N THR A 7 -10.25 -4.01 -7.09
CA THR A 7 -9.03 -4.81 -6.97
C THR A 7 -7.91 -4.01 -7.63
N ILE A 8 -6.89 -3.64 -6.86
CA ILE A 8 -5.74 -2.88 -7.35
C ILE A 8 -4.55 -3.82 -7.37
N ASP A 9 -4.04 -4.12 -8.57
CA ASP A 9 -2.78 -4.83 -8.74
C ASP A 9 -1.64 -3.85 -8.46
N VAL A 10 -1.00 -3.98 -7.30
CA VAL A 10 0.12 -3.14 -6.89
C VAL A 10 1.30 -4.03 -6.60
N ASP A 11 2.42 -3.73 -7.26
CA ASP A 11 3.70 -4.36 -6.93
C ASP A 11 4.03 -4.09 -5.44
N PRO A 12 4.15 -5.13 -4.60
CA PRO A 12 4.42 -4.96 -3.18
C PRO A 12 5.72 -4.20 -2.91
N GLN A 13 6.67 -4.18 -3.85
CA GLN A 13 7.90 -3.40 -3.74
C GLN A 13 7.65 -1.88 -3.81
N LYS A 14 6.57 -1.47 -4.47
CA LYS A 14 6.17 -0.07 -4.63
C LYS A 14 5.26 0.44 -3.52
N ILE A 15 4.66 -0.47 -2.73
CA ILE A 15 3.78 -0.08 -1.60
C ILE A 15 4.50 0.86 -0.62
N PRO A 16 5.75 0.65 -0.20
CA PRO A 16 6.42 1.59 0.70
C PRO A 16 6.61 2.98 0.07
N GLU A 17 6.93 3.03 -1.21
CA GLU A 17 7.13 4.29 -1.95
C GLU A 17 5.82 5.03 -2.16
N LEU A 18 4.72 4.31 -2.37
CA LEU A 18 3.35 4.85 -2.45
C LEU A 18 2.90 5.36 -1.07
N VAL A 19 2.93 4.52 -0.04
CA VAL A 19 2.41 4.88 1.28
C VAL A 19 3.22 6.00 1.93
N CYS A 20 4.55 5.94 1.86
CA CYS A 20 5.42 6.95 2.47
C CYS A 20 5.65 8.18 1.58
N CYS A 21 4.99 8.30 0.42
CA CYS A 21 5.17 9.43 -0.47
C CYS A 21 4.70 10.74 0.20
N ASP A 22 5.43 11.84 -0.01
CA ASP A 22 4.98 13.15 0.45
C ASP A 22 3.94 13.73 -0.52
N TYR A 23 2.67 13.44 -0.23
CA TYR A 23 1.52 13.92 -1.00
C TYR A 23 1.24 15.41 -0.80
N SER A 24 1.88 16.09 0.16
CA SER A 24 1.71 17.54 0.30
C SER A 24 2.28 18.33 -0.89
N VAL A 25 3.21 17.71 -1.62
CA VAL A 25 3.89 18.31 -2.79
C VAL A 25 3.27 17.82 -4.11
N GLN A 26 2.57 16.68 -4.10
CA GLN A 26 1.98 16.09 -5.29
C GLN A 26 0.51 16.50 -5.44
N ALA A 27 0.18 17.22 -6.51
CA ALA A 27 -1.19 17.67 -6.81
C ALA A 27 -2.13 16.55 -7.29
N ASP A 28 -1.72 15.28 -7.18
CA ASP A 28 -2.51 14.13 -7.63
C ASP A 28 -3.25 13.49 -6.45
N SER A 29 -4.50 13.91 -6.26
CA SER A 29 -5.40 13.40 -5.24
C SER A 29 -5.75 11.92 -5.43
N GLY A 30 -5.59 11.37 -6.64
CA GLY A 30 -5.83 9.95 -6.90
C GLY A 30 -4.78 9.06 -6.24
N SER A 31 -3.51 9.46 -6.31
CA SER A 31 -2.39 8.73 -5.72
C SER A 31 -2.44 8.75 -4.19
N GLU A 32 -2.83 9.88 -3.59
CA GLU A 32 -3.01 10.01 -2.15
C GLU A 32 -4.14 9.10 -1.63
N GLN A 33 -5.30 9.11 -2.30
CA GLN A 33 -6.42 8.24 -1.91
C GLN A 33 -6.07 6.76 -2.03
N MET A 34 -5.30 6.38 -3.05
CA MET A 34 -4.81 5.01 -3.21
C MET A 34 -3.84 4.62 -2.08
N ALA A 35 -2.91 5.49 -1.70
CA ALA A 35 -2.01 5.25 -0.57
C ALA A 35 -2.78 5.11 0.76
N ILE A 36 -3.80 5.93 1.00
CA ILE A 36 -4.68 5.81 2.17
C ILE A 36 -5.39 4.46 2.19
N ALA A 37 -5.96 4.04 1.05
CA ALA A 37 -6.67 2.77 0.94
C ALA A 37 -5.75 1.57 1.20
N ILE A 38 -4.55 1.59 0.61
CA ILE A 38 -3.53 0.54 0.82
C ILE A 38 -3.07 0.53 2.28
N ALA A 39 -2.80 1.70 2.86
CA ALA A 39 -2.35 1.81 4.24
C ALA A 39 -3.39 1.27 5.23
N LYS A 40 -4.67 1.58 4.99
CA LYS A 40 -5.79 1.06 5.79
C LYS A 40 -6.00 -0.45 5.60
N ALA A 41 -5.89 -0.95 4.38
CA ALA A 41 -5.98 -2.36 4.07
C ALA A 41 -4.91 -3.22 4.77
N LEU A 42 -3.68 -2.67 4.87
CA LEU A 42 -2.54 -3.34 5.48
C LEU A 42 -2.35 -3.00 6.98
N GLY A 43 -3.13 -2.06 7.52
CA GLY A 43 -3.00 -1.57 8.90
C GLY A 43 -1.70 -0.80 9.16
N ILE A 44 -1.18 -0.10 8.15
CA ILE A 44 0.09 0.64 8.17
C ILE A 44 -0.11 2.16 8.06
N GLU A 45 -1.25 2.67 8.53
CA GLU A 45 -1.63 4.09 8.47
C GLU A 45 -0.59 5.02 9.14
N ASP A 46 0.19 4.52 10.11
CA ASP A 46 1.25 5.28 10.79
C ASP A 46 2.45 5.63 9.88
N TYR A 47 2.55 4.98 8.70
CA TYR A 47 3.60 5.22 7.70
C TYR A 47 3.14 6.16 6.58
N LEU A 48 1.86 6.51 6.54
CA LEU A 48 1.28 7.36 5.49
C LEU A 48 1.94 8.74 5.50
N SER A 49 2.38 9.21 4.33
CA SER A 49 3.02 10.51 4.14
C SER A 49 4.25 10.75 5.04
N ARG A 50 4.93 9.67 5.45
CA ARG A 50 6.17 9.71 6.24
C ARG A 50 7.34 9.16 5.45
N PRO A 51 7.97 9.97 4.58
CA PRO A 51 9.09 9.53 3.75
C PRO A 51 10.31 9.07 4.58
N ASP A 52 10.46 9.56 5.82
CA ASP A 52 11.49 9.15 6.76
C ASP A 52 11.39 7.68 7.20
N ARG A 53 10.18 7.10 7.14
CA ARG A 53 9.91 5.74 7.62
C ARG A 53 9.84 4.68 6.52
N ILE A 54 10.17 5.04 5.29
CA ILE A 54 10.10 4.13 4.14
C ILE A 54 10.93 2.85 4.35
N TYR A 55 12.12 2.97 4.94
CA TYR A 55 12.99 1.84 5.22
C TYR A 55 12.43 0.93 6.32
N GLU A 56 11.77 1.50 7.33
CA GLU A 56 11.11 0.74 8.38
C GLU A 56 9.93 -0.05 7.83
N LEU A 57 9.10 0.59 6.98
CA LEU A 57 7.98 -0.08 6.32
C LEU A 57 8.46 -1.19 5.39
N ARG A 58 9.49 -0.93 4.57
CA ARG A 58 10.09 -1.93 3.68
C ARG A 58 10.61 -3.13 4.46
N ARG A 59 11.29 -2.90 5.60
CA ARG A 59 11.76 -3.96 6.49
C ARG A 59 10.61 -4.75 7.13
N TRP A 60 9.58 -4.06 7.62
CA TRP A 60 8.41 -4.70 8.23
C TRP A 60 7.66 -5.58 7.22
N MET A 61 7.50 -5.10 5.98
CA MET A 61 6.91 -5.88 4.89
C MET A 61 7.78 -7.10 4.56
N TRP A 62 9.11 -6.96 4.62
CA TRP A 62 10.04 -8.06 4.41
C TRP A 62 9.94 -9.14 5.49
N GLU A 63 9.90 -8.75 6.76
CA GLU A 63 9.80 -9.68 7.90
C GLU A 63 8.45 -10.43 7.94
N ARG A 64 7.40 -9.86 7.35
CA ARG A 64 6.07 -10.48 7.26
C ARG A 64 5.86 -11.39 6.03
N GLY A 65 6.88 -11.60 5.21
CA GLY A 65 6.77 -12.40 3.99
C GLY A 65 6.12 -11.65 2.82
N ASN A 66 5.85 -10.35 2.96
CA ASN A 66 5.42 -9.45 1.89
C ASN A 66 6.60 -8.87 1.10
N SER A 67 7.80 -9.45 1.23
CA SER A 67 8.90 -9.20 0.31
C SER A 67 9.20 -10.42 -0.55
N PRO A 68 9.23 -10.24 -1.88
CA PRO A 68 9.84 -11.20 -2.79
C PRO A 68 11.36 -11.10 -2.66
N ALA A 69 11.89 -11.68 -1.60
CA ALA A 69 13.30 -11.91 -1.48
C ALA A 69 13.68 -13.16 -2.27
N PHE A 70 13.99 -12.99 -3.56
CA PHE A 70 14.88 -13.88 -4.30
C PHE A 70 14.44 -15.30 -4.69
N ASP A 71 13.22 -15.74 -4.39
CA ASP A 71 12.68 -16.98 -4.96
C ASP A 71 11.44 -16.67 -5.80
N ALA A 72 11.62 -16.82 -7.12
CA ALA A 72 10.63 -17.13 -8.15
C ALA A 72 9.20 -16.53 -8.06
N TYR A 73 8.84 -15.71 -9.06
CA TYR A 73 7.50 -15.62 -9.68
C TYR A 73 6.41 -16.50 -9.04
N SER A 74 5.54 -15.92 -8.20
CA SER A 74 4.17 -16.43 -8.03
C SER A 74 3.26 -15.30 -7.54
N PRO A 75 2.29 -14.84 -8.36
CA PRO A 75 1.38 -13.77 -7.97
C PRO A 75 0.32 -14.33 -7.01
N GLU A 76 0.31 -13.88 -5.76
CA GLU A 76 -0.81 -14.16 -4.85
C GLU A 76 -1.82 -13.00 -4.93
N GLU A 77 -3.02 -13.29 -5.45
CA GLU A 77 -4.15 -12.37 -5.55
C GLU A 77 -4.58 -11.88 -4.16
N VAL A 78 -4.55 -10.56 -3.94
CA VAL A 78 -5.08 -9.94 -2.72
C VAL A 78 -6.52 -9.48 -2.94
N VAL A 79 -7.48 -10.14 -2.29
CA VAL A 79 -8.91 -9.79 -2.33
C VAL A 79 -9.25 -8.90 -1.12
N LEU A 80 -9.50 -7.61 -1.37
CA LEU A 80 -9.91 -6.65 -0.34
C LEU A 80 -11.42 -6.45 -0.31
N GLU A 81 -12.08 -6.80 0.81
CA GLU A 81 -13.48 -6.47 1.09
C GLU A 81 -13.60 -5.26 2.00
N MET A 82 -14.25 -4.20 1.52
CA MET A 82 -14.64 -3.05 2.32
C MET A 82 -16.16 -2.83 2.26
N PRO A 83 -16.82 -2.60 3.41
CA PRO A 83 -18.22 -2.19 3.46
C PRO A 83 -18.34 -0.71 3.07
N ALA A 84 -19.36 -0.35 2.31
CA ALA A 84 -19.63 1.05 1.96
C ALA A 84 -20.67 1.68 2.87
N ASP A 85 -20.45 2.96 3.13
CA ASP A 85 -21.50 3.93 3.42
C ASP A 85 -21.55 4.97 2.29
#